data_AF-A0A3B9KC23-F1
#
_entry.id   AF-A0A3B9KC23-F1
#
_cell.length_a   1.000
_cell.length_b   1.000
_cell.length_c   1.000
_cell.angle_alpha   90.00
_cell.angle_beta   90.00
_cell.angle_gamma   90.00
#
_symmetry.space_group_name_H-M   'P 1'
#
loop_
_entity.id
_entity.type
_entity.pdbx_description
1 polymer ?
#
loop_
_entity_poly.entity_id
_entity_poly.type
_entity_poly.pdbx_seq_one_letter_code
_entity_poly.pdbx_strand_id
1 'polypeptide(L)'
;PFMLSFLLGAFTIVGFEAAANLAEETEEAHKVVPFAMWSSVILSGVVGFAFLVALNLASGDIKALSASSTPVADIVTQTLGTIVGDVFLVLVTFSIFACGLVIFITTTRIVWAMSRDQRFPGHQLFSRVNARTGTPLAATVFSGLLIEVVLAVFAGLGIFANQTSPLNYLFSAATLLPAIIYLATVILYAGARRKLPPSQGFSLGVFEVPIIILAIVWLLFELAIFRDTSFAAPWLYSLIMVGVGLIYFVWLLVTHPAVLSTPPRGGEEQEPGTIATRG
;
A
#
# COMPACT_ATOMS: atom_id res chain seq x y z
N PRO A 1 -10.20 23.17 5.81
CA PRO A 1 -8.72 23.34 5.81
C PRO A 1 -8.03 22.51 6.89
N PHE A 2 -8.34 22.70 8.19
CA PHE A 2 -7.69 21.94 9.29
C PHE A 2 -7.85 20.41 9.17
N MET A 3 -9.06 19.94 8.87
CA MET A 3 -9.33 18.50 8.70
C MET A 3 -8.58 17.89 7.51
N LEU A 4 -8.32 18.66 6.45
CA LEU A 4 -7.59 18.16 5.27
C LEU A 4 -6.11 17.88 5.58
N SER A 5 -5.52 18.57 6.56
CA SER A 5 -4.13 18.35 6.97
C SER A 5 -3.89 16.93 7.52
N PHE A 6 -4.92 16.28 8.05
CA PHE A 6 -4.83 14.89 8.51
C PHE A 6 -4.59 13.90 7.38
N LEU A 7 -5.07 14.19 6.16
CA LEU A 7 -4.87 13.32 4.99
C LEU A 7 -3.40 13.24 4.58
N LEU A 8 -2.64 14.33 4.72
CA LEU A 8 -1.21 14.33 4.44
C LEU A 8 -0.45 13.41 5.38
N GLY A 9 -0.82 13.43 6.67
CA GLY A 9 -0.29 12.50 7.66
C GLY A 9 -0.66 11.05 7.36
N ALA A 10 -1.92 10.80 7.01
CA ALA A 10 -2.40 9.46 6.64
C ALA A 10 -1.62 8.91 5.42
N PHE A 11 -1.51 9.69 4.35
CA PHE A 11 -0.75 9.34 3.15
C PHE A 11 0.71 8.96 3.45
N THR A 12 1.38 9.73 4.32
CA THR A 12 2.82 9.58 4.59
C THR A 12 3.16 8.28 5.32
N ILE A 13 2.20 7.71 6.06
CA ILE A 13 2.42 6.50 6.88
C ILE A 13 2.01 5.21 6.12
N VAL A 14 1.30 5.32 4.99
CA VAL A 14 0.97 4.16 4.13
C VAL A 14 2.25 3.44 3.69
N GLY A 15 2.22 2.10 3.69
CA GLY A 15 3.34 1.26 3.27
C GLY A 15 3.91 0.37 4.38
N PHE A 16 3.49 0.55 5.63
CA PHE A 16 3.90 -0.32 6.75
C PHE A 16 3.51 -1.80 6.53
N GLU A 17 2.45 -2.06 5.77
CA GLU A 17 1.99 -3.40 5.37
C GLU A 17 2.96 -4.11 4.42
N ALA A 18 3.94 -3.40 3.85
CA ALA A 18 4.98 -4.04 3.03
C ALA A 18 5.73 -5.13 3.81
N ALA A 19 5.86 -4.99 5.13
CA ALA A 19 6.41 -6.04 6.00
C ALA A 19 5.58 -7.33 5.95
N ALA A 20 4.25 -7.23 5.88
CA ALA A 20 3.38 -8.40 5.77
C ALA A 20 3.47 -9.08 4.39
N ASN A 21 3.72 -8.31 3.33
CA ASN A 21 3.91 -8.86 1.97
C ASN A 21 5.17 -9.74 1.85
N LEU A 22 6.14 -9.57 2.76
CA LEU A 22 7.37 -10.35 2.83
C LEU A 22 7.34 -11.40 3.95
N ALA A 23 6.18 -11.64 4.57
CA ALA A 23 6.07 -12.60 5.67
C ALA A 23 6.51 -14.02 5.27
N GLU A 24 6.22 -14.46 4.04
CA GLU A 24 6.66 -15.78 3.51
C GLU A 24 8.19 -15.89 3.38
N GLU A 25 8.90 -14.77 3.23
CA GLU A 25 10.36 -14.71 3.07
C GLU A 25 11.09 -14.41 4.40
N THR A 26 10.35 -14.21 5.50
CA THR A 26 10.87 -13.73 6.77
C THR A 26 11.01 -14.87 7.79
N GLU A 27 12.21 -15.04 8.33
CA GLU A 27 12.46 -15.93 9.46
C GLU A 27 11.70 -15.45 10.70
N GLU A 28 11.03 -16.35 11.42
CA GLU A 28 10.16 -16.03 12.56
C GLU A 28 9.13 -14.91 12.26
N ALA A 29 8.48 -14.96 11.09
CA ALA A 29 7.53 -13.94 10.63
C ALA A 29 6.48 -13.52 11.69
N HIS A 30 6.01 -14.46 12.53
CA HIS A 30 5.04 -14.20 13.60
C HIS A 30 5.52 -13.22 14.69
N LYS A 31 6.84 -13.02 14.84
CA LYS A 31 7.46 -12.02 15.74
C LYS A 31 7.99 -10.81 14.97
N VAL A 32 8.67 -11.07 13.86
CA VAL A 32 9.39 -10.02 13.11
C VAL A 32 8.43 -9.09 12.39
N VAL A 33 7.39 -9.62 11.73
CA VAL A 33 6.46 -8.79 10.94
C VAL A 33 5.70 -7.79 11.83
N PRO A 34 5.07 -8.19 12.96
CA PRO A 34 4.42 -7.23 13.85
C PRO A 34 5.39 -6.17 14.37
N PHE A 35 6.61 -6.57 14.76
CA PHE A 35 7.63 -5.65 15.23
C PHE A 35 8.04 -4.63 14.17
N ALA A 36 8.31 -5.09 12.94
CA ALA A 36 8.66 -4.23 11.81
C ALA A 36 7.54 -3.22 11.49
N MET A 37 6.26 -3.65 11.55
CA MET A 37 5.12 -2.78 11.29
C MET A 37 5.01 -1.64 12.31
N TRP A 38 4.97 -1.93 13.62
CA TRP A 38 4.78 -0.85 14.60
C TRP A 38 6.04 0.02 14.76
N SER A 39 7.24 -0.57 14.68
CA SER A 39 8.49 0.19 14.80
C SER A 39 8.70 1.15 13.62
N SER A 40 8.37 0.72 12.40
CA SER A 40 8.43 1.59 11.22
C SER A 40 7.45 2.75 11.31
N VAL A 41 6.22 2.52 11.76
CA VAL A 41 5.22 3.58 11.95
C VAL A 41 5.66 4.58 13.02
N ILE A 42 6.14 4.11 14.17
CA ILE A 42 6.60 5.00 15.25
C ILE A 42 7.82 5.81 14.81
N LEU A 43 8.82 5.15 14.20
CA LEU A 43 10.03 5.82 13.74
C LEU A 43 9.72 6.87 12.67
N SER A 44 8.93 6.52 11.66
CA SER A 44 8.49 7.45 10.61
C SER A 44 7.66 8.60 11.18
N GLY A 45 6.79 8.32 12.16
CA GLY A 45 6.02 9.34 12.85
C GLY A 45 6.90 10.33 13.61
N VAL A 46 7.87 9.85 14.39
CA VAL A 46 8.77 10.72 15.18
C VAL A 46 9.70 11.54 14.27
N VAL A 47 10.36 10.90 13.31
CA VAL A 47 11.30 11.56 12.40
C VAL A 47 10.56 12.53 11.48
N GLY A 48 9.42 12.10 10.92
CA GLY A 48 8.58 12.94 10.07
C GLY A 48 8.01 14.14 10.82
N PHE A 49 7.56 13.95 12.07
CA PHE A 49 7.10 15.06 12.90
C PHE A 49 8.21 16.07 13.20
N ALA A 50 9.40 15.60 13.60
CA ALA A 50 10.54 16.48 13.84
C ALA A 50 10.93 17.26 12.56
N PHE A 51 10.89 16.62 11.40
CA PHE A 51 11.14 17.26 10.12
C PHE A 51 10.09 18.34 9.79
N LEU A 52 8.80 18.05 9.99
CA LEU A 52 7.72 19.03 9.79
C LEU A 52 7.84 20.24 10.74
N VAL A 53 8.25 20.02 11.99
CA VAL A 53 8.54 21.12 12.94
C VAL A 53 9.69 21.97 12.44
N ALA A 54 10.78 21.36 11.97
CA ALA A 54 11.91 22.10 11.41
C ALA A 54 11.52 22.93 10.17
N LEU A 55 10.74 22.34 9.25
CA LEU A 55 10.21 23.06 8.08
C LEU A 55 9.33 24.22 8.49
N ASN A 56 8.46 24.04 9.49
CA ASN A 56 7.58 25.10 9.99
C ASN A 56 8.39 26.26 10.60
N LEU A 57 9.42 25.97 11.39
CA LEU A 57 10.32 27.00 11.95
C LEU A 57 11.14 27.73 10.87
N ALA A 58 11.48 27.04 9.79
CA ALA A 58 12.17 27.61 8.63
C ALA A 58 11.21 28.25 7.60
N SER A 59 9.89 28.12 7.80
CA SER A 59 8.87 28.66 6.91
C SER A 59 8.89 30.17 7.01
N GLY A 60 9.42 30.84 5.98
CA GLY A 60 9.35 32.29 5.84
C GLY A 60 7.94 32.74 5.47
N ASP A 61 7.78 33.27 4.25
CA ASP A 61 6.48 33.74 3.77
C ASP A 61 5.57 32.57 3.35
N ILE A 62 4.65 32.18 4.26
CA ILE A 62 3.66 31.12 4.03
C ILE A 62 2.81 31.38 2.78
N LYS A 63 2.53 32.64 2.41
CA LYS A 63 1.75 32.94 1.20
C LYS A 63 2.53 32.58 -0.06
N ALA A 64 3.82 32.93 -0.10
CA ALA A 64 4.69 32.56 -1.21
C ALA A 64 4.81 31.02 -1.33
N LEU A 65 4.98 30.32 -0.21
CA LEU A 65 5.03 28.86 -0.19
C LEU A 65 3.71 28.21 -0.65
N SER A 66 2.57 28.78 -0.28
CA SER A 66 1.25 28.23 -0.68
C SER A 66 0.99 28.31 -2.18
N ALA A 67 1.70 29.19 -2.89
CA ALA A 67 1.65 29.30 -4.35
C ALA A 67 2.70 28.43 -5.05
N SER A 68 3.65 27.86 -4.31
CA SER A 68 4.70 27.00 -4.86
C SER A 68 4.19 25.58 -5.14
N SER A 69 4.66 24.99 -6.24
CA SER A 69 4.47 23.57 -6.53
C SER A 69 5.40 22.66 -5.69
N THR A 70 6.47 23.20 -5.12
CA THR A 70 7.50 22.45 -4.37
C THR A 70 7.91 23.17 -3.08
N PRO A 71 6.97 23.46 -2.16
CA PRO A 71 7.21 24.31 -0.99
C PRO A 71 8.33 23.79 -0.08
N VAL A 72 8.46 22.46 0.07
CA VAL A 72 9.53 21.86 0.88
C VAL A 72 10.90 22.10 0.26
N ALA A 73 11.04 21.93 -1.06
CA ALA A 73 12.29 22.15 -1.76
C ALA A 73 12.70 23.63 -1.70
N ASP A 74 11.72 24.54 -1.78
CA ASP A 74 11.95 25.97 -1.67
C ASP A 74 12.46 26.35 -0.28
N ILE A 75 11.86 25.82 0.79
CA ILE A 75 12.35 26.04 2.17
C ILE A 75 13.79 25.58 2.31
N VAL A 76 14.08 24.35 1.85
CA VAL A 76 15.43 23.76 1.96
C VAL A 76 16.44 24.61 1.19
N THR A 77 16.12 25.01 -0.04
CA THR A 77 16.99 25.83 -0.88
C THR A 77 17.21 27.22 -0.31
N GLN A 78 16.16 27.86 0.20
CA GLN A 78 16.25 29.19 0.83
C GLN A 78 17.07 29.16 2.12
N THR A 79 17.00 28.08 2.90
CA THR A 79 17.64 27.97 4.21
C THR A 79 19.09 27.47 4.12
N LEU A 80 19.35 26.47 3.26
CA LEU A 80 20.62 25.75 3.20
C LEU A 80 21.43 26.04 1.92
N GLY A 81 20.87 26.81 0.99
CA GLY A 81 21.48 27.14 -0.29
C GLY A 81 21.20 26.10 -1.39
N THR A 82 21.49 26.50 -2.63
CA THR A 82 21.14 25.74 -3.85
C THR A 82 21.80 24.38 -3.93
N ILE A 83 23.09 24.27 -3.56
CA ILE A 83 23.81 22.98 -3.62
C ILE A 83 23.16 21.94 -2.72
N VAL A 84 22.79 22.32 -1.50
CA VAL A 84 22.14 21.41 -0.55
C VAL A 84 20.71 21.10 -0.99
N GLY A 85 19.99 22.09 -1.51
CA GLY A 85 18.66 21.92 -2.10
C GLY A 85 18.65 20.92 -3.27
N ASP A 86 19.60 21.01 -4.19
CA ASP A 86 19.73 20.11 -5.34
C ASP A 86 20.03 18.68 -4.89
N VAL A 87 20.98 18.49 -3.97
CA VAL A 87 21.29 17.17 -3.41
C VAL A 87 20.07 16.58 -2.70
N PHE A 88 19.33 17.39 -1.94
CA PHE A 88 18.09 16.97 -1.29
C PHE A 88 17.04 16.51 -2.32
N LEU A 89 16.84 17.27 -3.40
CA LEU A 89 15.91 16.89 -4.47
C LEU A 89 16.31 15.59 -5.20
N VAL A 90 17.60 15.37 -5.42
CA VAL A 90 18.11 14.11 -5.99
C VAL A 90 17.80 12.94 -5.05
N LEU A 91 18.03 13.10 -3.75
CA LEU A 91 17.71 12.06 -2.76
C LEU A 91 16.20 11.78 -2.67
N VAL A 92 15.37 12.81 -2.72
CA VAL A 92 13.90 12.66 -2.74
C VAL A 92 13.46 11.91 -4.00
N THR A 93 14.00 12.26 -5.17
CA THR A 93 13.69 11.59 -6.44
C THR A 93 14.07 10.12 -6.40
N PHE A 94 15.27 9.80 -5.90
CA PHE A 94 15.72 8.41 -5.73
C PHE A 94 14.83 7.64 -4.75
N SER A 95 14.41 8.27 -3.66
CA SER A 95 13.53 7.67 -2.65
C SER A 95 12.14 7.34 -3.21
N ILE A 96 11.54 8.28 -3.97
CA ILE A 96 10.24 8.06 -4.63
C ILE A 96 10.36 6.95 -5.68
N PHE A 97 11.44 6.93 -6.45
CA PHE A 97 11.70 5.87 -7.43
C PHE A 97 11.83 4.49 -6.76
N ALA A 98 12.58 4.40 -5.67
CA ALA A 98 12.73 3.17 -4.89
C ALA A 98 11.37 2.69 -4.33
N CYS A 99 10.54 3.60 -3.82
CA CYS A 99 9.19 3.28 -3.36
C CYS A 99 8.32 2.70 -4.50
N GLY A 100 8.31 3.36 -5.67
CA GLY A 100 7.60 2.87 -6.85
C GLY A 100 8.07 1.49 -7.30
N LEU A 101 9.38 1.25 -7.27
CA LEU A 101 9.98 -0.05 -7.60
C LEU A 101 9.51 -1.14 -6.64
N VAL A 102 9.46 -0.87 -5.33
CA VAL A 102 8.97 -1.84 -4.33
C VAL A 102 7.50 -2.18 -4.58
N ILE A 103 6.64 -1.17 -4.80
CA ILE A 103 5.22 -1.38 -5.11
C ILE A 103 5.05 -2.22 -6.38
N PHE A 104 5.87 -1.97 -7.40
CA PHE A 104 5.85 -2.71 -8.66
C PHE A 104 6.26 -4.19 -8.48
N ILE A 105 7.29 -4.44 -7.67
CA ILE A 105 7.73 -5.80 -7.32
C ILE A 105 6.62 -6.52 -6.54
N THR A 106 6.02 -5.88 -5.54
CA THR A 106 4.92 -6.45 -4.76
C THR A 106 3.72 -6.79 -5.64
N THR A 107 3.34 -5.90 -6.57
CA THR A 107 2.25 -6.16 -7.52
C THR A 107 2.53 -7.41 -8.37
N THR A 108 3.76 -7.51 -8.89
CA THR A 108 4.21 -8.69 -9.66
C THR A 108 4.13 -9.97 -8.82
N ARG A 109 4.56 -9.92 -7.56
CA ARG A 109 4.51 -11.06 -6.63
C ARG A 109 3.08 -11.50 -6.35
N ILE A 110 2.14 -10.57 -6.18
CA ILE A 110 0.72 -10.88 -5.97
C ILE A 110 0.14 -11.59 -7.19
N VAL A 111 0.39 -11.06 -8.40
CA VAL A 111 -0.08 -11.69 -9.65
C VAL A 111 0.50 -13.12 -9.79
N TRP A 112 1.79 -13.28 -9.51
CA TRP A 112 2.43 -14.60 -9.55
C TRP A 112 1.87 -15.56 -8.50
N ALA A 113 1.69 -15.12 -7.24
CA ALA A 113 1.16 -15.94 -6.15
C ALA A 113 -0.29 -16.37 -6.42
N MET A 114 -1.15 -15.45 -6.87
CA MET A 114 -2.51 -15.78 -7.29
C MET A 114 -2.51 -16.77 -8.47
N SER A 115 -1.56 -16.64 -9.40
CA SER A 115 -1.42 -17.57 -10.53
C SER A 115 -0.89 -18.94 -10.11
N ARG A 116 0.05 -19.01 -9.16
CA ARG A 116 0.52 -20.27 -8.56
C ARG A 116 -0.63 -21.05 -7.93
N ASP A 117 -1.52 -20.34 -7.26
CA ASP A 117 -2.68 -20.91 -6.58
C ASP A 117 -3.89 -21.12 -7.51
N GLN A 118 -3.73 -20.94 -8.84
CA GLN A 118 -4.79 -21.08 -9.86
C GLN A 118 -5.98 -20.12 -9.64
N ARG A 119 -5.74 -19.01 -8.94
CA ARG A 119 -6.70 -17.95 -8.61
C ARG A 119 -6.59 -16.73 -9.52
N PHE A 120 -5.92 -16.84 -10.67
CA PHE A 120 -5.71 -15.74 -11.62
C PHE A 120 -6.00 -16.19 -13.06
N PRO A 121 -6.67 -15.38 -13.90
CA PRO A 121 -6.89 -15.73 -15.30
C PRO A 121 -5.54 -15.88 -16.02
N GLY A 122 -5.40 -16.93 -16.84
CA GLY A 122 -4.11 -17.21 -17.50
C GLY A 122 -3.02 -17.70 -16.52
N HIS A 123 -3.42 -18.30 -15.39
CA HIS A 123 -2.52 -18.77 -14.33
C HIS A 123 -1.31 -19.57 -14.84
N GLN A 124 -1.46 -20.35 -15.92
CA GLN A 124 -0.40 -21.18 -16.51
C GLN A 124 0.76 -20.37 -17.09
N LEU A 125 0.52 -19.13 -17.52
CA LEU A 125 1.53 -18.24 -18.07
C LEU A 125 2.23 -17.47 -16.94
N PHE A 126 1.44 -16.92 -16.02
CA PHE A 126 1.93 -16.03 -14.98
C PHE A 126 2.52 -16.74 -13.77
N SER A 127 2.28 -18.04 -13.58
CA SER A 127 2.95 -18.84 -12.54
C SER A 127 4.38 -19.25 -12.91
N ARG A 128 4.78 -19.10 -14.18
CA ARG A 128 6.11 -19.52 -14.67
C ARG A 128 7.19 -18.57 -14.18
N VAL A 129 8.20 -19.14 -13.54
CA VAL A 129 9.44 -18.44 -13.16
C VAL A 129 10.50 -18.71 -14.21
N ASN A 130 11.20 -17.67 -14.66
CA ASN A 130 12.29 -17.82 -15.61
C ASN A 130 13.52 -18.40 -14.90
N ALA A 131 14.03 -19.52 -15.39
CA ALA A 131 15.17 -20.22 -14.79
C ALA A 131 16.49 -19.43 -14.78
N ARG A 132 16.65 -18.43 -15.68
CA ARG A 132 17.86 -17.61 -15.73
C ARG A 132 17.84 -16.44 -14.76
N THR A 133 16.69 -15.79 -14.59
CA THR A 133 16.56 -14.57 -13.78
C THR A 133 15.96 -14.85 -12.39
N GLY A 134 15.37 -16.03 -12.17
CA GLY A 134 14.66 -16.36 -10.93
C GLY A 134 13.36 -15.56 -10.75
N THR A 135 12.89 -14.85 -11.78
CA THR A 135 11.75 -13.93 -11.69
C THR A 135 10.60 -14.34 -12.62
N PRO A 136 9.34 -14.05 -12.25
CA PRO A 136 8.17 -14.34 -13.07
C PRO A 136 7.99 -13.28 -14.16
N LEU A 137 8.82 -13.33 -15.20
CA LEU A 137 8.88 -12.31 -16.26
C LEU A 137 7.52 -11.99 -16.90
N ALA A 138 6.68 -13.01 -17.14
CA ALA A 138 5.35 -12.80 -17.70
C ALA A 138 4.44 -11.99 -16.76
N ALA A 139 4.50 -12.25 -15.45
CA ALA A 139 3.77 -11.48 -14.45
C ALA A 139 4.30 -10.05 -14.32
N THR A 140 5.63 -9.87 -14.46
CA THR A 140 6.26 -8.53 -14.45
C THR A 140 5.79 -7.67 -15.61
N VAL A 141 5.87 -8.19 -16.84
CA VAL A 141 5.44 -7.47 -18.05
C VAL A 141 3.94 -7.18 -17.99
N PHE A 142 3.14 -8.17 -17.56
CA PHE A 142 1.70 -7.97 -17.38
C PHE A 142 1.40 -6.87 -16.36
N SER A 143 2.07 -6.85 -15.21
CA SER A 143 1.86 -5.82 -14.19
C SER A 143 2.19 -4.43 -14.71
N GLY A 144 3.27 -4.29 -15.49
CA GLY A 144 3.64 -3.03 -16.14
C GLY A 144 2.60 -2.57 -17.15
N LEU A 145 2.21 -3.45 -18.07
CA LEU A 145 1.17 -3.16 -19.06
C LEU A 145 -0.17 -2.84 -18.42
N LEU A 146 -0.53 -3.53 -17.33
CA LEU A 146 -1.78 -3.29 -16.61
C LEU A 146 -1.80 -1.88 -16.02
N ILE A 147 -0.71 -1.43 -15.40
CA ILE A 147 -0.59 -0.07 -14.86
C ILE A 147 -0.76 0.96 -15.99
N GLU A 148 -0.06 0.79 -17.11
CA GLU A 148 -0.16 1.68 -18.28
C GLU A 148 -1.59 1.71 -18.86
N VAL A 149 -2.24 0.55 -19.00
CA VAL A 149 -3.61 0.45 -19.49
C VAL A 149 -4.59 1.14 -18.53
N VAL A 150 -4.44 0.93 -17.23
CA VAL A 150 -5.27 1.61 -16.23
C VAL A 150 -5.08 3.13 -16.34
N LEU A 151 -3.84 3.61 -16.37
CA LEU A 151 -3.58 5.05 -16.54
C LEU A 151 -4.17 5.59 -17.85
N ALA A 152 -4.00 4.88 -18.98
CA ALA A 152 -4.52 5.28 -20.28
C ALA A 152 -6.06 5.30 -20.32
N VAL A 153 -6.74 4.31 -19.73
CA VAL A 153 -8.21 4.25 -19.66
C VAL A 153 -8.74 5.40 -18.82
N PHE A 154 -8.17 5.64 -17.64
CA PHE A 154 -8.61 6.73 -16.77
C PHE A 154 -8.33 8.11 -17.39
N ALA A 155 -7.24 8.24 -18.15
CA ALA A 155 -6.96 9.45 -18.93
C ALA A 155 -7.95 9.63 -20.09
N GLY A 156 -8.22 8.59 -20.86
CA GLY A 156 -9.16 8.62 -21.99
C GLY A 156 -10.60 8.89 -21.57
N LEU A 157 -11.00 8.44 -20.38
CA LEU A 157 -12.31 8.74 -19.78
C LEU A 157 -12.42 10.17 -19.23
N GLY A 158 -11.36 10.98 -19.36
CA GLY A 158 -11.36 12.37 -18.89
C GLY A 158 -11.38 12.51 -17.36
N ILE A 159 -11.10 11.44 -16.61
CA ILE A 159 -11.12 11.46 -15.14
C ILE A 159 -10.02 12.40 -14.61
N PHE A 160 -8.92 12.55 -15.36
CA PHE A 160 -7.87 13.53 -15.08
C PHE A 160 -8.12 14.92 -15.70
N ALA A 161 -9.09 15.08 -16.61
CA ALA A 161 -9.22 16.29 -17.45
C ALA A 161 -9.62 17.57 -16.69
N ASN A 162 -10.27 17.42 -15.52
CA ASN A 162 -10.72 18.53 -14.69
C ASN A 162 -9.85 18.77 -13.45
N GLN A 163 -8.68 18.12 -13.34
CA GLN A 163 -7.82 18.23 -12.18
C GLN A 163 -6.75 19.31 -12.41
N THR A 164 -6.72 20.33 -11.55
CA THR A 164 -5.74 21.44 -11.59
C THR A 164 -4.29 20.94 -11.46
N SER A 165 -4.10 19.73 -10.92
CA SER A 165 -2.81 19.02 -10.90
C SER A 165 -3.05 17.51 -10.81
N PRO A 166 -2.68 16.71 -11.83
CA PRO A 166 -2.82 15.25 -11.79
C PRO A 166 -2.17 14.58 -10.57
N LEU A 167 -1.10 15.18 -10.03
CA LEU A 167 -0.44 14.72 -8.81
C LEU A 167 -1.34 14.76 -7.58
N ASN A 168 -2.13 15.82 -7.40
CA ASN A 168 -3.04 15.94 -6.24
C ASN A 168 -4.14 14.87 -6.28
N TYR A 169 -4.61 14.53 -7.48
CA TYR A 169 -5.50 13.40 -7.68
C TYR A 169 -4.82 12.09 -7.27
N LEU A 170 -3.58 11.84 -7.72
CA LEU A 170 -2.87 10.60 -7.43
C LEU A 170 -2.62 10.44 -5.93
N PHE A 171 -2.24 11.52 -5.23
CA PHE A 171 -2.11 11.51 -3.78
C PHE A 171 -3.43 11.23 -3.07
N SER A 172 -4.52 11.86 -3.53
CA SER A 172 -5.85 11.62 -2.96
C SER A 172 -6.31 10.19 -3.16
N ALA A 173 -6.12 9.63 -4.36
CA ALA A 173 -6.46 8.23 -4.68
C ALA A 173 -5.58 7.24 -3.90
N ALA A 174 -4.28 7.51 -3.80
CA ALA A 174 -3.31 6.71 -3.05
C ALA A 174 -3.54 6.75 -1.52
N THR A 175 -4.34 7.68 -1.02
CA THR A 175 -4.77 7.73 0.38
C THR A 175 -6.14 7.09 0.56
N LEU A 176 -7.09 7.43 -0.31
CA LEU A 176 -8.48 6.98 -0.22
C LEU A 176 -8.64 5.47 -0.44
N LEU A 177 -7.95 4.90 -1.44
CA LEU A 177 -8.08 3.48 -1.74
C LEU A 177 -7.56 2.60 -0.59
N PRO A 178 -6.35 2.85 -0.03
CA PRO A 178 -5.91 2.17 1.20
C PRO A 178 -6.87 2.38 2.37
N ALA A 179 -7.42 3.57 2.60
CA ALA A 179 -8.39 3.79 3.68
C ALA A 179 -9.62 2.86 3.57
N ILE A 180 -10.15 2.67 2.36
CA ILE A 180 -11.25 1.73 2.09
C ILE A 180 -10.81 0.28 2.33
N ILE A 181 -9.63 -0.11 1.83
CA ILE A 181 -9.09 -1.47 1.97
C ILE A 181 -8.82 -1.79 3.45
N TYR A 182 -8.21 -0.87 4.20
CA TYR A 182 -7.94 -1.03 5.63
C TYR A 182 -9.23 -1.12 6.42
N LEU A 183 -10.24 -0.30 6.12
CA LEU A 183 -11.54 -0.39 6.79
C LEU A 183 -12.20 -1.74 6.53
N ALA A 184 -12.20 -2.20 5.29
CA ALA A 184 -12.71 -3.51 4.93
C ALA A 184 -11.95 -4.63 5.67
N THR A 185 -10.62 -4.58 5.68
CA THR A 185 -9.77 -5.56 6.39
C THR A 185 -10.05 -5.57 7.90
N VAL A 186 -10.18 -4.42 8.54
CA VAL A 186 -10.47 -4.31 9.99
C VAL A 186 -11.86 -4.85 10.30
N ILE A 187 -12.88 -4.55 9.48
CA ILE A 187 -14.24 -5.07 9.65
C ILE A 187 -14.28 -6.59 9.46
N LEU A 188 -13.62 -7.10 8.42
CA LEU A 188 -13.53 -8.53 8.14
C LEU A 188 -12.81 -9.25 9.28
N TYR A 189 -11.70 -8.69 9.78
CA TYR A 189 -11.00 -9.21 10.95
C TYR A 189 -11.91 -9.21 12.18
N ALA A 190 -12.62 -8.12 12.47
CA ALA A 190 -13.53 -8.04 13.61
C ALA A 190 -14.63 -9.12 13.57
N GLY A 191 -15.14 -9.45 12.37
CA GLY A 191 -16.11 -10.53 12.17
C GLY A 191 -15.51 -11.94 12.20
N ALA A 192 -14.25 -12.10 11.76
CA ALA A 192 -13.59 -13.40 11.63
C ALA A 192 -12.70 -13.77 12.84
N ARG A 193 -12.34 -12.84 13.72
CA ARG A 193 -11.35 -13.01 14.81
C ARG A 193 -11.58 -14.23 15.69
N ARG A 194 -12.83 -14.64 15.92
CA ARG A 194 -13.18 -15.83 16.72
C ARG A 194 -12.96 -17.17 16.00
N LYS A 195 -12.78 -17.14 14.67
CA LYS A 195 -12.56 -18.31 13.81
C LYS A 195 -11.09 -18.47 13.41
N LEU A 196 -10.26 -17.47 13.67
CA LEU A 196 -8.84 -17.50 13.34
C LEU A 196 -8.06 -18.31 14.39
N PRO A 197 -6.99 -19.02 13.99
CA PRO A 197 -6.11 -19.68 14.93
C PRO A 197 -5.48 -18.65 15.90
N PRO A 198 -5.19 -19.05 17.14
CA PRO A 198 -4.55 -18.17 18.11
C PRO A 198 -3.19 -17.68 17.59
N SER A 199 -2.89 -16.39 17.80
CA SER A 199 -1.61 -15.81 17.42
C SER A 199 -0.46 -16.51 18.17
N GLN A 200 0.56 -16.93 17.43
CA GLN A 200 1.74 -17.61 17.98
C GLN A 200 2.86 -16.64 18.40
N GLY A 201 2.73 -15.34 18.13
CA GLY A 201 3.79 -14.35 18.39
C GLY A 201 3.28 -13.09 19.07
N PHE A 202 2.63 -12.21 18.32
CA PHE A 202 2.13 -10.93 18.82
C PHE A 202 0.64 -11.00 19.18
N SER A 203 0.29 -10.65 20.42
CA SER A 203 -1.10 -10.55 20.87
C SER A 203 -1.33 -9.25 21.62
N LEU A 204 -2.41 -8.57 21.26
CA LEU A 204 -2.87 -7.34 21.93
C LEU A 204 -3.67 -7.64 23.21
N GLY A 205 -4.04 -8.91 23.44
CA GLY A 205 -4.83 -9.34 24.59
C GLY A 205 -6.09 -8.49 24.76
N VAL A 206 -6.23 -7.86 25.92
CA VAL A 206 -7.42 -7.06 26.28
C VAL A 206 -7.54 -5.78 25.42
N PHE A 207 -6.42 -5.29 24.86
CA PHE A 207 -6.40 -4.09 24.02
C PHE A 207 -6.86 -4.33 22.58
N GLU A 208 -7.06 -5.59 22.18
CA GLU A 208 -7.49 -5.93 20.82
C GLU A 208 -8.80 -5.22 20.44
N VAL A 209 -9.83 -5.30 21.29
CA VAL A 209 -11.15 -4.71 20.99
C VAL A 209 -11.11 -3.17 20.99
N PRO A 210 -10.53 -2.50 21.99
CA PRO A 210 -10.36 -1.04 21.96
C PRO A 210 -9.63 -0.55 20.70
N ILE A 211 -8.56 -1.26 20.28
CA ILE A 211 -7.78 -0.88 19.10
C ILE A 211 -8.59 -1.05 17.82
N ILE A 212 -9.36 -2.14 17.68
CA ILE A 212 -10.26 -2.32 16.53
C ILE A 212 -11.28 -1.18 16.45
N ILE A 213 -11.92 -0.84 17.58
CA ILE A 213 -12.92 0.25 17.61
C ILE A 213 -12.27 1.58 17.23
N LEU A 214 -11.11 1.88 17.81
CA LEU A 214 -10.35 3.10 17.50
C LEU A 214 -9.97 3.16 16.02
N ALA A 215 -9.50 2.05 15.44
CA ALA A 215 -9.14 1.97 14.03
C ALA A 215 -10.36 2.19 13.11
N ILE A 216 -11.52 1.59 13.42
CA ILE A 216 -12.76 1.82 12.66
C ILE A 216 -13.17 3.29 12.74
N VAL A 217 -13.19 3.88 13.94
CA VAL A 217 -13.55 5.30 14.14
C VAL A 217 -12.60 6.21 13.35
N TRP A 218 -11.29 5.94 13.41
CA TRP A 218 -10.28 6.70 12.68
C TRP A 218 -10.48 6.61 11.16
N LEU A 219 -10.68 5.41 10.63
CA LEU A 219 -10.87 5.20 9.19
C LEU A 219 -12.19 5.80 8.69
N LEU A 220 -13.27 5.74 9.50
CA LEU A 220 -14.52 6.43 9.19
C LEU A 220 -14.35 7.96 9.20
N PHE A 221 -13.56 8.48 10.14
CA PHE A 221 -13.20 9.89 10.16
C PHE A 221 -12.39 10.30 8.91
N GLU A 222 -11.41 9.50 8.51
CA GLU A 222 -10.63 9.71 7.30
C GLU A 222 -11.52 9.74 6.03
N LEU A 223 -12.40 8.75 5.88
CA LEU A 223 -13.37 8.71 4.77
C LEU A 223 -14.35 9.89 4.80
N ALA A 224 -14.72 10.39 5.98
CA ALA A 224 -15.59 11.56 6.10
C ALA A 224 -14.90 12.85 5.61
N ILE A 225 -13.57 12.95 5.67
CA ILE A 225 -12.82 14.09 5.12
C ILE A 225 -12.94 14.12 3.58
N PHE A 226 -12.97 12.95 2.93
CA PHE A 226 -13.12 12.83 1.47
C PHE A 226 -14.53 13.12 0.96
N ARG A 227 -15.47 13.60 1.79
CA ARG A 227 -16.86 13.86 1.39
C ARG A 227 -17.01 15.04 0.41
N ASP A 228 -16.05 15.95 0.37
CA ASP A 228 -16.12 17.12 -0.51
C ASP A 228 -16.16 16.70 -1.99
N THR A 229 -16.92 17.46 -2.78
CA THR A 229 -17.03 17.31 -4.24
C THR A 229 -15.68 17.37 -4.96
N SER A 230 -14.69 18.02 -4.37
CA SER A 230 -13.30 18.03 -4.88
C SER A 230 -12.69 16.63 -5.00
N PHE A 231 -13.19 15.65 -4.23
CA PHE A 231 -12.70 14.26 -4.23
C PHE A 231 -13.56 13.30 -5.06
N ALA A 232 -14.51 13.81 -5.86
CA ALA A 232 -15.37 12.96 -6.69
C ALA A 232 -14.58 12.04 -7.66
N ALA A 233 -13.50 12.56 -8.26
CA ALA A 233 -12.65 11.78 -9.15
C ALA A 233 -11.88 10.66 -8.40
N PRO A 234 -11.16 10.94 -7.29
CA PRO A 234 -10.58 9.88 -6.45
C PRO A 234 -11.60 8.83 -5.99
N TRP A 235 -12.82 9.25 -5.60
CA TRP A 235 -13.90 8.32 -5.25
C TRP A 235 -14.30 7.43 -6.42
N LEU A 236 -14.51 8.00 -7.61
CA LEU A 236 -14.86 7.25 -8.80
C LEU A 236 -13.79 6.19 -9.10
N TYR A 237 -12.51 6.56 -9.04
CA TYR A 237 -11.41 5.62 -9.21
C TYR A 237 -11.42 4.50 -8.18
N SER A 238 -11.48 4.84 -6.90
CA SER A 238 -11.48 3.83 -5.83
C SER A 238 -12.68 2.89 -5.93
N LEU A 239 -13.86 3.41 -6.27
CA LEU A 239 -15.08 2.59 -6.44
C LEU A 239 -14.99 1.69 -7.68
N ILE A 240 -14.42 2.17 -8.79
CA ILE A 240 -14.17 1.32 -9.96
C ILE A 240 -13.19 0.21 -9.60
N MET A 241 -12.07 0.53 -8.93
CA MET A 241 -11.06 -0.47 -8.55
C MET A 241 -11.63 -1.51 -7.59
N VAL A 242 -12.34 -1.08 -6.55
CA VAL A 242 -13.03 -1.99 -5.62
C VAL A 242 -14.09 -2.81 -6.35
N GLY A 243 -14.86 -2.19 -7.24
CA GLY A 243 -15.88 -2.86 -8.05
C GLY A 243 -15.30 -3.95 -8.95
N VAL A 244 -14.20 -3.66 -9.66
CA VAL A 244 -13.48 -4.65 -10.48
C VAL A 244 -12.98 -5.80 -9.61
N GLY A 245 -12.39 -5.50 -8.44
CA GLY A 245 -11.95 -6.52 -7.49
C GLY A 245 -13.10 -7.40 -6.97
N LEU A 246 -14.24 -6.80 -6.63
CA LEU A 246 -15.43 -7.52 -6.15
C LEU A 246 -16.06 -8.37 -7.25
N ILE A 247 -16.20 -7.84 -8.48
CA ILE A 247 -16.70 -8.61 -9.63
C ILE A 247 -15.80 -9.82 -9.87
N TYR A 248 -14.48 -9.61 -9.85
CA TYR A 248 -13.52 -10.68 -10.00
C TYR A 248 -13.64 -11.74 -8.88
N PHE A 249 -13.76 -11.30 -7.63
CA PHE A 249 -13.94 -12.17 -6.48
C PHE A 249 -15.23 -12.99 -6.53
N VAL A 250 -16.35 -12.36 -6.90
CA VAL A 250 -17.65 -13.03 -7.08
C VAL A 250 -17.59 -14.03 -8.24
N TRP A 251 -16.97 -13.65 -9.36
CA TRP A 251 -16.75 -14.55 -10.48
C TRP A 251 -15.93 -15.78 -10.05
N LEU A 252 -14.87 -15.59 -9.26
CA LEU A 252 -14.05 -16.68 -8.73
C LEU A 252 -14.84 -17.60 -7.79
N LEU A 253 -15.69 -17.03 -6.92
CA LEU A 253 -16.57 -17.79 -6.03
C LEU A 253 -17.56 -18.69 -6.79
N VAL A 254 -18.11 -18.19 -7.91
CA VAL A 254 -19.10 -18.92 -8.71
C VAL A 254 -18.43 -19.97 -9.60
N THR A 255 -17.29 -19.65 -10.21
CA THR A 255 -16.66 -20.49 -11.24
C THR A 255 -15.65 -21.50 -10.68
N HIS A 256 -14.94 -21.14 -9.60
CA HIS A 256 -13.84 -21.94 -9.05
C HIS A 256 -13.89 -22.01 -7.50
N PRO A 257 -15.02 -22.39 -6.87
CA PRO A 257 -15.16 -22.41 -5.41
C PRO A 257 -14.14 -23.35 -4.73
N ALA A 258 -13.77 -24.44 -5.40
CA ALA A 258 -12.80 -25.42 -4.88
C ALA A 258 -11.40 -24.84 -4.65
N VAL A 259 -11.00 -23.83 -5.43
CA VAL A 259 -9.68 -23.19 -5.33
C VAL A 259 -9.58 -22.29 -4.08
N LEU A 260 -10.71 -21.83 -3.56
CA LEU A 260 -10.78 -21.03 -2.34
C LEU A 260 -10.76 -21.89 -1.07
N SER A 261 -11.24 -23.13 -1.14
CA SER A 261 -11.25 -24.06 -0.01
C SER A 261 -9.88 -24.72 0.26
N THR A 262 -8.99 -24.73 -0.72
CA THR A 262 -7.63 -25.27 -0.56
C THR A 262 -6.70 -24.19 0.02
N PRO A 263 -5.94 -24.48 1.09
CA PRO A 263 -4.88 -23.60 1.56
C PRO A 263 -3.90 -23.26 0.42
N PRO A 264 -3.29 -22.06 0.44
CA PRO A 264 -2.23 -21.71 -0.49
C PRO A 264 -1.13 -22.77 -0.46
N ARG A 265 -0.64 -23.19 -1.64
CA ARG A 265 0.34 -24.30 -1.76
C ARG A 265 1.70 -24.03 -1.10
N GLY A 266 1.94 -22.81 -0.62
CA GLY A 266 3.15 -22.45 0.13
C GLY A 266 3.07 -22.68 1.64
N GLY A 267 1.91 -23.07 2.17
CA GLY A 267 1.68 -23.29 3.59
C GLY A 267 1.88 -24.73 4.07
N GLU A 268 2.50 -25.60 3.28
CA GLU A 268 3.00 -26.87 3.81
C GLU A 268 4.13 -26.54 4.79
N GLU A 269 3.78 -26.42 6.08
CA GLU A 269 4.72 -26.56 7.17
C GLU A 269 5.59 -27.77 6.84
N GLN A 270 6.89 -27.54 6.65
CA GLN A 270 7.86 -28.60 6.69
C GLN A 270 7.68 -29.29 8.03
N GLU A 271 7.05 -30.46 8.05
CA GLU A 271 7.12 -31.36 9.18
C GLU A 271 8.62 -31.52 9.54
N PRO A 272 9.02 -31.27 10.79
CA PRO A 272 10.39 -31.42 11.20
C PRO A 272 10.72 -32.90 11.26
N GLY A 273 11.15 -33.48 10.14
CA GLY A 273 11.66 -34.83 10.11
C GLY A 273 11.49 -35.56 8.80
N THR A 274 12.26 -35.20 7.77
CA THR A 274 12.94 -36.19 6.92
C THR A 274 14.11 -35.49 6.22
N ILE A 275 15.26 -35.42 6.89
CA ILE A 275 16.53 -35.27 6.18
C ILE A 275 16.73 -36.58 5.42
N ALA A 276 16.28 -36.61 4.17
CA ALA A 276 16.63 -37.67 3.24
C ALA A 276 18.12 -37.52 2.91
N THR A 277 18.95 -38.27 3.63
CA THR A 277 20.31 -38.58 3.22
C THR A 277 20.27 -39.20 1.82
N ARG A 278 20.75 -38.47 0.81
CA ARG A 278 21.16 -39.06 -0.47
C ARG A 278 22.67 -39.19 -0.47
N GLY A 279 23.14 -40.44 -0.39
CA GLY A 279 24.42 -40.85 -0.96
C GLY A 279 24.33 -40.97 -2.47
#